data_AF-A0A378U1U6-F1
#
_entry.id   AF-A0A378U1U6-F1
#
_cell.length_a   1.000
_cell.length_b   1.000
_cell.length_c   1.000
_cell.angle_alpha   90.00
_cell.angle_beta   90.00
_cell.angle_gamma   90.00
#
_symmetry.space_group_name_H-M   'P 1'
#
loop_
_entity.id
_entity.type
_entity.pdbx_description
1 polymer ?
#
loop_
_entity_poly.entity_id
_entity_poly.type
_entity_poly.pdbx_seq_one_letter_code
_entity_poly.pdbx_strand_id
1 'polypeptide(L)'
;MKDFIDTQDLFGEVFGEWQTSNTDYNSPEQVLDEAYYSINCDYYLTAYLQYPLYRTKPDGDFLRPYFDLWKQGYGFTLDKDCLYLCK
;
A
#
# COMPACT_ATOMS: atom_id res chain seq x y z
N MET A 1 5.45 14.25 26.10
CA MET A 1 5.30 12.80 25.91
C MET A 1 5.82 12.53 24.50
N LYS A 2 6.89 11.75 24.34
CA LYS A 2 7.34 11.36 22.99
C LYS A 2 6.34 10.28 22.59
N ASP A 3 5.42 10.61 21.69
CA ASP A 3 4.50 9.63 21.14
C ASP A 3 5.36 8.56 20.47
N PHE A 4 5.39 7.35 21.03
CA PHE A 4 5.95 6.20 20.34
C PHE A 4 4.94 5.86 19.25
N ILE A 5 5.14 6.43 18.06
CA ILE A 5 4.39 6.02 16.87
C ILE A 5 4.77 4.55 16.64
N ASP A 6 3.76 3.67 16.61
CA ASP A 6 3.95 2.26 16.28
C ASP A 6 4.58 2.16 14.87
N THR A 7 5.48 1.20 14.65
CA THR A 7 6.11 1.01 13.34
C THR A 7 5.06 0.82 12.25
N GLN A 8 3.97 0.10 12.57
CA GLN A 8 2.84 -0.10 11.67
C GLN A 8 2.18 1.23 11.29
N ASP A 9 1.95 2.11 12.27
CA ASP A 9 1.29 3.40 12.06
C ASP A 9 2.18 4.32 11.22
N LEU A 10 3.47 4.40 11.54
CA LEU A 10 4.43 5.20 10.78
C LEU A 10 4.52 4.74 9.32
N PHE A 11 4.56 3.42 9.11
CA PHE A 11 4.59 2.86 7.76
C PHE A 11 3.31 3.20 6.99
N GLY A 12 2.14 3.05 7.64
CA GLY A 12 0.85 3.41 7.05
C GLY A 12 0.76 4.88 6.66
N GLU A 13 1.25 5.78 7.51
CA GLU A 13 1.29 7.22 7.25
C GLU A 13 2.19 7.55 6.04
N VAL A 14 3.45 7.11 6.06
CA VAL A 14 4.40 7.36 4.97
C VAL A 14 3.93 6.75 3.66
N PHE A 15 3.34 5.54 3.70
CA PHE A 15 2.79 4.90 2.53
C PHE A 15 1.59 5.68 1.96
N GLY A 16 0.66 6.10 2.82
CA GLY A 16 -0.51 6.89 2.43
C GLY A 16 -0.14 8.25 1.83
N GLU A 17 0.87 8.92 2.40
CA GLU A 17 1.42 10.17 1.84
C GLU A 17 2.05 9.95 0.47
N TRP A 18 2.84 8.89 0.31
CA TRP A 18 3.43 8.53 -0.98
C TRP A 18 2.34 8.25 -2.02
N GLN A 19 1.34 7.44 -1.67
CA GLN A 19 0.24 7.08 -2.57
C GLN A 19 -0.52 8.34 -2.99
N THR A 20 -0.95 9.17 -2.04
CA THR A 20 -1.69 10.41 -2.28
C THR A 20 -0.90 11.37 -3.18
N SER A 21 0.40 11.53 -2.94
CA SER A 21 1.27 12.42 -3.72
C SER A 21 1.46 11.95 -5.16
N ASN A 22 1.23 10.66 -5.43
CA ASN A 22 1.41 10.04 -6.73
C ASN A 22 0.10 9.77 -7.47
N THR A 23 -1.03 9.91 -6.80
CA THR A 23 -2.37 9.79 -7.36
C THR A 23 -2.75 11.03 -8.15
N ASP A 24 -3.23 10.83 -9.37
CA ASP A 24 -3.87 11.89 -10.16
C ASP A 24 -5.38 11.87 -9.95
N TYR A 25 -5.88 12.63 -8.96
CA TYR A 25 -7.32 12.68 -8.66
C TYR A 25 -8.22 13.20 -9.80
N ASN A 26 -7.65 13.77 -10.86
CA ASN A 26 -8.41 14.20 -12.04
C ASN A 26 -8.42 13.16 -13.16
N SER A 27 -7.65 12.08 -13.04
CA SER A 27 -7.60 11.02 -14.03
C SER A 27 -8.90 10.20 -14.00
N PRO A 28 -9.52 9.91 -15.16
CA PRO A 28 -10.72 9.08 -15.22
C PRO A 28 -10.55 7.69 -14.57
N GLU A 29 -9.33 7.16 -14.60
CA GLU A 29 -8.96 5.87 -14.03
C GLU A 29 -9.11 5.82 -12.51
N GLN A 30 -9.13 6.97 -11.81
CA GLN A 30 -9.39 7.03 -10.36
C GLN A 30 -10.78 6.56 -9.96
N VAL A 31 -11.73 6.48 -10.90
CA VAL A 31 -13.03 5.85 -10.64
C VAL A 31 -12.88 4.39 -10.19
N LEU A 32 -11.74 3.75 -10.48
CA LEU A 32 -11.46 2.36 -10.14
C LEU A 32 -10.86 2.19 -8.74
N ASP A 33 -10.43 3.25 -8.06
CA ASP A 33 -9.75 3.17 -6.75
C ASP A 33 -10.61 2.43 -5.72
N GLU A 34 -11.85 2.88 -5.52
CA GLU A 34 -12.83 2.22 -4.63
C GLU A 34 -13.21 0.81 -5.10
N ALA A 35 -13.26 0.59 -6.42
CA ALA A 35 -13.55 -0.73 -6.97
C ALA A 35 -12.44 -1.72 -6.63
N TYR A 36 -11.18 -1.30 -6.71
CA TYR A 36 -10.02 -2.11 -6.32
C TYR A 36 -9.98 -2.35 -4.81
N TYR A 37 -10.24 -1.33 -4.00
CA TYR A 37 -10.33 -1.49 -2.54
C TYR A 37 -11.43 -2.49 -2.15
N SER A 38 -12.58 -2.42 -2.81
CA SER A 38 -13.73 -3.29 -2.55
C SER A 38 -13.46 -4.78 -2.83
N ILE A 39 -12.38 -5.14 -3.53
CA ILE A 39 -12.04 -6.55 -3.80
C ILE A 39 -11.66 -7.29 -2.50
N ASN A 40 -10.90 -6.65 -1.62
CA ASN A 40 -10.33 -7.31 -0.45
C ASN A 40 -10.22 -6.41 0.80
N CYS A 41 -10.71 -5.17 0.75
CA CYS A 41 -10.50 -4.15 1.78
C CYS A 41 -9.01 -3.98 2.13
N ASP A 42 -8.13 -4.06 1.13
CA ASP A 42 -6.68 -4.03 1.31
C ASP A 42 -6.07 -2.89 0.50
N TYR A 43 -5.55 -1.89 1.22
CA TYR A 43 -4.94 -0.69 0.64
C TYR A 43 -3.67 -0.99 -0.15
N TYR A 44 -2.87 -1.98 0.25
CA TYR A 44 -1.63 -2.32 -0.43
C TYR A 44 -1.90 -3.06 -1.74
N LEU A 45 -2.89 -3.95 -1.76
CA LEU A 45 -3.35 -4.60 -2.99
C LEU A 45 -3.92 -3.57 -3.96
N THR A 46 -4.74 -2.66 -3.45
CA THR A 46 -5.34 -1.58 -4.24
C THR A 46 -4.27 -0.71 -4.89
N ALA A 47 -3.25 -0.34 -4.11
CA ALA A 47 -2.13 0.44 -4.62
C ALA A 47 -1.29 -0.33 -5.65
N TYR A 48 -1.10 -1.64 -5.46
CA TYR A 48 -0.40 -2.46 -6.45
C TYR A 48 -1.17 -2.53 -7.78
N LEU A 49 -2.48 -2.72 -7.75
CA LEU A 49 -3.30 -2.77 -8.96
C LEU A 49 -3.30 -1.44 -9.73
N GLN A 50 -3.21 -0.33 -9.00
CA GLN A 50 -3.11 1.01 -9.57
C GLN A 50 -1.67 1.45 -9.87
N TYR A 51 -0.67 0.63 -9.55
CA TYR A 51 0.73 1.02 -9.67
C TYR A 51 1.10 1.62 -11.03
N PRO A 52 0.62 1.10 -12.19
CA PRO A 52 0.88 1.72 -13.49
C PRO A 52 0.46 3.19 -13.62
N LEU A 53 -0.54 3.64 -12.85
CA LEU A 53 -1.14 4.98 -12.91
C LEU A 53 -0.37 6.06 -12.13
N TYR A 54 0.47 5.67 -11.17
CA TYR A 54 1.20 6.63 -10.33
C TYR A 54 2.22 7.48 -11.10
N ARG A 55 2.34 8.77 -10.76
CA ARG A 55 3.20 9.70 -11.53
C ARG A 55 4.70 9.49 -11.28
N THR A 56 5.13 9.55 -10.03
CA THR A 56 6.54 9.57 -9.62
C THR A 56 6.87 8.31 -8.83
N LYS A 57 7.14 7.24 -9.57
CA LYS A 57 7.45 5.93 -8.99
C LYS A 57 8.97 5.74 -8.82
N PRO A 58 9.42 5.00 -7.79
CA PRO A 58 10.77 4.46 -7.76
C PRO A 58 11.04 3.55 -8.97
N ASP A 59 12.31 3.40 -9.36
CA ASP A 59 12.70 2.52 -10.49
C ASP A 59 12.32 1.04 -10.30
N GLY A 60 12.13 0.63 -9.04
CA GLY A 60 11.64 -0.70 -8.68
C GLY A 60 10.21 -0.68 -8.15
N ASP A 61 9.41 -1.66 -8.58
CA ASP A 61 8.09 -1.92 -7.99
C ASP A 61 8.23 -2.53 -6.59
N PHE A 62 8.26 -1.66 -5.59
CA PHE A 62 8.36 -2.05 -4.19
C PHE A 62 7.09 -2.71 -3.64
N LEU A 63 5.96 -2.65 -4.37
CA LEU A 63 4.71 -3.32 -4.02
C LEU A 63 4.66 -4.75 -4.56
N ARG A 64 5.49 -5.08 -5.55
CA ARG A 64 5.57 -6.43 -6.12
C ARG A 64 5.81 -7.53 -5.07
N PRO A 65 6.74 -7.40 -4.11
CA PRO A 65 6.92 -8.40 -3.05
C PRO A 65 5.65 -8.64 -2.22
N TYR A 66 4.91 -7.58 -1.90
CA TYR A 66 3.63 -7.70 -1.20
C TYR A 66 2.60 -8.49 -2.04
N PHE A 67 2.46 -8.17 -3.33
CA PHE A 67 1.53 -8.89 -4.20
C PHE A 67 1.88 -10.38 -4.35
N ASP A 68 3.18 -10.71 -4.39
CA ASP A 68 3.64 -12.10 -4.45
C ASP A 68 3.31 -12.88 -3.17
N LEU A 69 3.28 -12.24 -2.00
CA LEU A 69 2.80 -12.81 -0.75
C LEU A 69 1.26 -12.94 -0.72
N TRP A 70 0.55 -11.89 -1.15
CA TRP A 70 -0.91 -11.89 -1.20
C TRP A 70 -1.47 -13.02 -2.07
N LYS A 71 -0.85 -13.29 -3.24
CA LYS A 71 -1.24 -14.43 -4.10
C LYS A 71 -1.15 -15.79 -3.41
N GLN A 72 -0.32 -15.92 -2.39
CA GLN A 72 -0.17 -17.13 -1.59
C GLN A 72 -1.12 -17.17 -0.38
N GLY A 73 -1.96 -16.14 -0.22
CA GLY A 73 -2.91 -15.98 0.88
C GLY A 73 -2.31 -15.35 2.13
N TYR A 74 -1.18 -14.62 2.03
CA TYR A 74 -0.57 -13.96 3.17
C TYR A 74 -0.89 -12.46 3.21
N GLY A 75 -1.19 -11.97 4.41
CA GLY A 75 -1.05 -10.56 4.78
C GLY A 75 0.22 -10.33 5.59
N PHE A 76 0.42 -9.10 6.08
CA PHE A 76 1.53 -8.79 6.98
C PHE A 76 1.13 -7.80 8.08
N THR A 77 1.93 -7.79 9.15
CA THR A 77 1.94 -6.73 10.17
C THR A 77 3.38 -6.39 10.54
N LEU A 78 3.62 -5.15 10.96
CA LEU A 78 4.91 -4.66 11.40
C LEU A 78 4.88 -4.41 12.90
N ASP A 79 5.93 -4.82 13.61
CA ASP A 79 6.17 -4.39 15.00
C ASP A 79 7.67 -4.19 15.19
N LYS A 80 8.04 -2.99 15.64
CA LYS A 80 9.43 -2.51 15.79
C LYS A 80 10.24 -2.69 14.50
N ASP A 81 11.08 -3.72 14.45
CA ASP A 81 11.99 -4.01 13.34
C ASP A 81 11.62 -5.33 12.64
N CYS A 82 10.45 -5.90 12.95
CA CYS A 82 10.00 -7.19 12.46
C CYS A 82 8.80 -7.06 11.51
N LEU A 83 8.83 -7.83 10.44
CA LEU A 83 7.68 -8.11 9.58
C LEU A 83 7.16 -9.51 9.88
N TYR A 84 5.88 -9.62 10.21
CA TYR A 84 5.20 -10.88 10.46
C TYR A 84 4.24 -11.16 9.32
N LEU A 85 4.25 -12.40 8.82
CA LEU A 85 3.27 -12.87 7.84
C LEU A 85 2.06 -13.47 8.55
N CYS A 86 0.87 -13.02 8.16
CA CYS A 86 -0.41 -13.50 8.68
C CYS A 86 -1.12 -14.30 7.59
N LYS A 87 -1.85 -15.36 7.95
CA LYS A 87 -2.63 -16.19 7.04
C LYS A 87 -4.05 -16.35 7.55
#